data_AF-A0A7V6M5R3-F1
#
_entry.id   AF-A0A7V6M5R3-F1
#
_cell.length_a   1.000
_cell.length_b   1.000
_cell.length_c   1.000
_cell.angle_alpha   90.00
_cell.angle_beta   90.00
_cell.angle_gamma   90.00
#
_symmetry.space_group_name_H-M   'P 1'
#
loop_
_entity.id
_entity.type
_entity.pdbx_description
1 polymer ?
#
loop_
_entity_poly.entity_id
_entity_poly.type
_entity_poly.pdbx_seq_one_letter_code
_entity_poly.pdbx_strand_id
1 'polypeptide(L)'
;MNYYDKGITGEKRSMEQYMAGYPKYPYRKAGQKIGPTQSHLNLFPVDEGFAKGTIFRNLYRPYKNYQPRPVMPTTERERLLYDVDKYYFALHEIRLYLDVYPNDEEAIKVFSEFQEQYIRAKHAYETRFGALDIEAPNLDTSPWNWTVGRWPWEGGK
;
A
#
# COMPACT_ATOMS: atom_id res chain seq x y z
N MET A 1 4.44 -25.93 -7.32
CA MET A 1 4.56 -25.20 -8.60
C MET A 1 5.30 -23.90 -8.28
N ASN A 2 6.61 -23.84 -8.54
CA ASN A 2 7.43 -22.68 -8.18
C ASN A 2 7.42 -21.72 -9.37
N TYR A 3 6.74 -20.59 -9.23
CA TYR A 3 6.68 -19.57 -10.28
C TYR A 3 7.87 -18.62 -10.11
N TYR A 4 8.66 -18.51 -11.18
CA TYR A 4 9.80 -17.60 -11.29
C TYR A 4 9.44 -16.50 -12.30
N ASP A 5 9.54 -15.24 -11.89
CA ASP A 5 9.57 -14.12 -12.83
C ASP A 5 11.04 -13.76 -13.15
N LYS A 6 11.35 -13.61 -14.44
CA LYS A 6 12.67 -13.20 -14.93
C LYS A 6 12.64 -11.70 -15.20
N GLY A 7 12.86 -10.90 -14.16
CA GLY A 7 13.15 -9.48 -14.30
C GLY A 7 14.42 -9.23 -15.13
N ILE A 8 14.42 -8.13 -15.88
CA ILE A 8 15.52 -7.65 -16.73
C ILE A 8 16.65 -7.09 -15.83
N THR A 9 17.34 -7.99 -15.14
CA THR A 9 18.69 -7.91 -14.54
C THR A 9 18.80 -9.14 -13.65
N GLY A 10 19.64 -10.09 -14.06
CA GLY A 10 19.64 -11.46 -13.57
C GLY A 10 20.23 -11.67 -12.19
N GLU A 11 19.53 -11.26 -11.13
CA GLU A 11 19.81 -11.75 -9.78
C GLU A 11 18.57 -12.45 -9.19
N LYS A 12 18.64 -13.78 -9.10
CA LYS A 12 17.57 -14.66 -8.62
C LYS A 12 17.51 -14.60 -7.09
N ARG A 13 16.57 -13.86 -6.52
CA ARG A 13 16.28 -13.93 -5.07
C ARG A 13 15.15 -14.93 -4.80
N SER A 14 15.31 -15.74 -3.75
CA SER A 14 14.30 -16.74 -3.36
C SER A 14 13.06 -16.06 -2.76
N MET A 15 11.90 -16.73 -2.81
CA MET A 15 10.67 -16.25 -2.17
C MET A 15 10.90 -15.93 -0.68
N GLU A 16 11.73 -16.70 0.02
CA GLU A 16 12.10 -16.45 1.42
C GLU A 16 12.87 -15.14 1.61
N GLN A 17 13.76 -14.78 0.66
CA GLN A 17 14.48 -13.50 0.69
C GLN A 17 13.54 -12.30 0.48
N TYR A 18 12.50 -12.45 -0.35
CA TYR A 18 11.46 -11.43 -0.49
C TYR A 18 10.59 -11.35 0.77
N MET A 19 10.17 -12.50 1.31
CA MET A 19 9.34 -12.60 2.52
C MET A 19 10.07 -12.18 3.81
N ALA A 20 11.41 -12.16 3.82
CA ALA A 20 12.20 -11.68 4.94
C ALA A 20 12.15 -10.15 5.09
N GLY A 21 11.91 -9.42 3.99
CA GLY A 21 11.79 -7.96 3.99
C GLY A 21 10.36 -7.46 4.25
N TYR A 22 9.36 -8.34 4.19
CA TYR A 22 7.98 -8.01 4.53
C TYR A 22 7.76 -8.13 6.04
N PRO A 23 7.13 -7.13 6.69
CA PRO A 23 6.70 -7.28 8.08
C PRO A 23 5.78 -8.50 8.18
N LYS A 24 6.24 -9.53 8.87
CA LYS A 24 5.40 -10.66 9.25
C LYS A 24 4.35 -10.11 10.20
N TYR A 25 3.13 -9.86 9.73
CA TYR A 25 2.04 -9.44 10.61
C TYR A 25 1.70 -10.61 11.51
N PRO A 26 2.00 -10.57 12.82
CA PRO A 26 1.45 -11.57 13.71
C PRO A 26 -0.05 -11.34 13.73
N TYR A 27 -0.83 -12.33 13.28
CA TYR A 27 -2.26 -12.36 13.59
C TYR A 27 -2.40 -12.21 15.11
N ARG A 28 -2.98 -11.09 15.55
CA ARG A 28 -3.16 -10.80 16.98
C ARG A 28 -4.04 -11.89 17.59
N LYS A 29 -3.48 -12.72 18.48
CA LYS A 29 -4.30 -13.60 19.32
C LYS A 29 -5.30 -12.74 20.09
N ALA A 30 -6.57 -13.14 20.10
CA ALA A 30 -7.61 -12.47 20.86
C ALA A 30 -7.13 -12.26 22.31
N GLY A 31 -6.99 -11.01 22.75
CA GLY A 31 -6.54 -10.65 24.10
C GLY A 31 -5.19 -9.93 24.24
N GLN A 32 -4.39 -9.78 23.19
CA GLN A 32 -3.10 -9.08 23.30
C GLN A 32 -3.29 -7.54 23.36
N LYS A 33 -2.88 -6.93 24.49
CA LYS A 33 -2.89 -5.46 24.69
C LYS A 33 -1.70 -4.81 23.98
N ILE A 34 -1.98 -3.69 23.31
CA ILE A 34 -0.99 -2.81 22.68
C ILE A 34 -0.39 -1.90 23.76
N GLY A 35 0.94 -1.72 23.73
CA GLY A 35 1.61 -0.67 24.50
C GLY A 35 1.12 0.73 24.08
N PRO A 36 1.32 1.77 24.91
CA PRO A 36 0.63 3.03 24.74
C PRO A 36 1.26 3.85 23.62
N THR A 37 0.50 4.06 22.55
CA THR A 37 0.47 5.38 21.91
C THR A 37 -0.99 5.80 21.90
N GLN A 38 -1.34 6.69 22.83
CA GLN A 38 -2.68 7.17 23.14
C GLN A 38 -3.20 8.14 22.08
N SER A 39 -3.09 7.77 20.80
CA SER A 39 -3.76 8.47 19.70
C SER A 39 -5.27 8.28 19.83
N HIS A 40 -6.07 9.33 19.77
CA HIS A 40 -7.54 9.17 19.81
C HIS A 40 -8.07 8.58 18.49
N LEU A 41 -7.30 8.67 17.40
CA LEU A 41 -7.63 8.07 16.12
C LEU A 41 -7.58 6.53 16.15
N ASN A 42 -6.76 5.94 17.04
CA ASN A 42 -6.68 4.49 17.25
C ASN A 42 -6.53 3.72 15.93
N LEU A 43 -5.44 3.97 15.19
CA LEU A 43 -5.20 3.46 13.84
C LEU A 43 -4.49 2.10 13.82
N PHE A 44 -4.84 1.25 12.85
CA PHE A 44 -4.03 0.10 12.44
C PHE A 44 -2.76 0.59 11.72
N PRO A 45 -1.68 -0.20 11.70
CA PRO A 45 -0.64 -0.03 10.69
C PRO A 45 -1.27 -0.02 9.29
N VAL A 46 -0.76 0.81 8.37
CA VAL A 46 -1.36 1.06 7.05
C VAL A 46 -1.67 -0.24 6.30
N ASP A 47 -0.72 -1.19 6.27
CA ASP A 47 -0.92 -2.47 5.59
C ASP A 47 -2.04 -3.33 6.22
N GLU A 48 -2.13 -3.34 7.56
CA GLU A 48 -3.19 -4.06 8.25
C GLU A 48 -4.55 -3.42 7.99
N GLY A 49 -4.60 -2.08 7.97
CA GLY A 49 -5.81 -1.32 7.62
C GLY A 49 -6.25 -1.55 6.18
N PHE A 50 -5.30 -1.56 5.25
CA PHE A 50 -5.53 -1.82 3.82
C PHE A 50 -6.11 -3.22 3.61
N ALA A 51 -5.54 -4.25 4.25
CA ALA A 51 -6.08 -5.61 4.18
C ALA A 51 -7.48 -5.72 4.81
N LYS A 52 -7.75 -4.95 5.86
CA LYS A 52 -9.03 -4.97 6.59
C LYS A 52 -10.13 -4.11 5.98
N GLY A 53 -9.77 -3.23 5.03
CA GLY A 53 -10.69 -2.27 4.44
C GLY A 53 -11.07 -1.10 5.36
N THR A 54 -10.33 -0.87 6.44
CA THR A 54 -10.40 0.37 7.24
C THR A 54 -9.12 0.54 8.05
N ILE A 55 -8.61 1.77 8.14
CA ILE A 55 -7.45 2.08 8.99
C ILE A 55 -7.84 2.25 10.47
N PHE A 56 -9.12 2.43 10.79
CA PHE A 56 -9.58 2.73 12.15
C PHE A 56 -9.90 1.46 12.93
N ARG A 57 -9.22 1.22 14.06
CA ARG A 57 -9.38 -0.03 14.83
C ARG A 57 -10.76 -0.18 15.44
N ASN A 58 -11.37 0.92 15.85
CA ASN A 58 -12.70 0.96 16.47
C ASN A 58 -13.83 0.70 15.46
N LEU A 59 -13.61 0.94 14.16
CA LEU A 59 -14.61 0.71 13.11
C LEU A 59 -14.58 -0.72 12.56
N TYR A 60 -13.44 -1.41 12.66
CA TYR A 60 -13.30 -2.76 12.13
C TYR A 60 -14.13 -3.81 12.90
N ARG A 61 -15.09 -4.43 12.21
CA ARG A 61 -15.91 -5.54 12.73
C ARG A 61 -15.73 -6.79 11.87
N PRO A 62 -14.98 -7.81 12.34
CA PRO A 62 -14.76 -9.03 11.56
C PRO A 62 -16.05 -9.85 11.42
N TYR A 63 -16.27 -10.43 10.24
CA TYR A 63 -17.39 -11.32 9.99
C TYR A 63 -17.02 -12.78 10.27
N LYS A 64 -17.67 -13.40 11.27
CA LYS A 64 -17.41 -14.79 11.68
C LYS A 64 -15.89 -15.06 11.83
N ASN A 65 -15.37 -16.04 11.10
CA ASN A 65 -13.97 -16.42 11.04
C ASN A 65 -13.29 -15.96 9.74
N TYR A 66 -13.88 -15.02 8.98
CA TYR A 66 -13.25 -14.46 7.79
C TYR A 66 -11.95 -13.76 8.18
N GLN A 67 -10.85 -14.23 7.58
CA GLN A 67 -9.55 -13.58 7.67
C GLN A 67 -9.30 -12.89 6.33
N PRO A 68 -9.12 -11.55 6.31
CA PRO A 68 -8.74 -10.87 5.09
C PRO A 68 -7.44 -11.47 4.57
N ARG A 69 -7.42 -11.78 3.27
CA ARG A 69 -6.20 -12.23 2.60
C ARG A 69 -5.39 -10.99 2.22
N PRO A 70 -4.21 -10.76 2.83
CA PRO A 70 -3.36 -9.64 2.43
C PRO A 70 -2.87 -9.86 1.00
N VAL A 71 -2.74 -8.77 0.25
CA VAL A 71 -2.09 -8.79 -1.06
C VAL A 71 -0.60 -9.00 -0.83
N MET A 72 -0.05 -10.09 -1.38
CA MET A 72 1.36 -10.42 -1.28
C MET A 72 2.01 -10.14 -2.64
N PRO A 73 2.63 -8.97 -2.85
CA PRO A 73 3.33 -8.69 -4.09
C PRO A 73 4.52 -9.62 -4.25
N THR A 74 4.66 -10.17 -5.45
CA THR A 74 5.69 -11.15 -5.83
C THR A 74 6.82 -10.53 -6.64
N THR A 75 6.53 -9.46 -7.38
CA THR A 75 7.49 -8.73 -8.21
C THR A 75 7.81 -7.36 -7.61
N GLU A 76 8.94 -6.76 -8.01
CA GLU A 76 9.27 -5.38 -7.60
C GLU A 76 8.20 -4.38 -8.06
N ARG A 77 7.64 -4.59 -9.26
CA ARG A 77 6.53 -3.78 -9.79
C ARG A 77 5.31 -3.85 -8.90
N GLU A 78 4.87 -5.05 -8.55
CA GLU A 78 3.73 -5.26 -7.65
C GLU A 78 4.00 -4.67 -6.27
N ARG A 79 5.24 -4.76 -5.77
CA ARG A 79 5.61 -4.20 -4.47
C ARG A 79 5.50 -2.69 -4.45
N LEU A 80 6.08 -2.00 -5.45
CA LEU A 80 6.00 -0.54 -5.50
C LEU A 80 4.55 -0.09 -5.71
N LEU A 81 3.78 -0.78 -6.55
CA LEU A 81 2.37 -0.47 -6.76
C LEU A 81 1.56 -0.66 -5.47
N TYR A 82 1.81 -1.75 -4.74
CA TYR A 82 1.17 -2.01 -3.45
C TYR A 82 1.46 -0.90 -2.43
N ASP A 83 2.68 -0.35 -2.41
CA ASP A 83 3.01 0.79 -1.56
C ASP A 83 2.25 2.07 -1.99
N VAL A 84 2.07 2.31 -3.30
CA VAL A 84 1.22 3.42 -3.78
C VAL A 84 -0.21 3.24 -3.28
N ASP A 85 -0.80 2.06 -3.54
CA ASP A 85 -2.20 1.78 -3.28
C ASP A 85 -2.55 1.89 -1.78
N LYS A 86 -1.71 1.33 -0.90
CA LYS A 86 -1.99 1.33 0.53
C LYS A 86 -1.94 2.73 1.15
N TYR A 87 -1.00 3.58 0.71
CA TYR A 87 -0.92 4.96 1.21
C TYR A 87 -2.02 5.83 0.61
N TYR A 88 -2.36 5.61 -0.67
CA TYR A 88 -3.51 6.26 -1.30
C TYR A 88 -4.82 5.94 -0.56
N PHE A 89 -5.02 4.67 -0.20
CA PHE A 89 -6.12 4.23 0.63
C PHE A 89 -6.14 4.94 2.00
N ALA A 90 -5.00 4.94 2.71
CA ALA A 90 -4.92 5.57 4.03
C ALA A 90 -5.20 7.09 3.99
N LEU A 91 -4.76 7.78 2.92
CA LEU A 91 -5.07 9.19 2.68
C LEU A 91 -6.57 9.43 2.52
N HIS A 92 -7.25 8.60 1.73
CA HIS A 92 -8.70 8.71 1.54
C HIS A 92 -9.47 8.50 2.85
N GLU A 93 -9.08 7.50 3.64
CA GLU A 93 -9.72 7.24 4.94
C GLU A 93 -9.56 8.42 5.92
N ILE A 94 -8.37 8.99 6.04
CA ILE A 94 -8.15 10.16 6.91
C ILE A 94 -8.85 11.40 6.36
N ARG A 95 -8.88 11.60 5.03
CA ARG A 95 -9.62 12.71 4.41
C ARG A 95 -11.11 12.63 4.73
N LEU A 96 -11.71 11.46 4.58
CA LEU A 96 -13.13 11.24 4.92
C LEU A 96 -13.40 11.50 6.40
N TYR A 97 -12.46 11.17 7.29
CA TYR A 97 -12.56 11.52 8.71
C TYR A 97 -12.50 13.05 8.93
N LEU A 98 -11.57 13.73 8.27
CA LEU A 98 -11.39 15.19 8.38
C LEU A 98 -12.58 15.98 7.81
N ASP A 99 -13.32 15.43 6.84
CA ASP A 99 -14.57 16.04 6.36
C ASP A 99 -15.61 16.20 7.50
N VAL A 100 -15.56 15.34 8.52
CA VAL A 100 -16.43 15.41 9.72
C VAL A 100 -15.76 16.17 10.87
N TYR A 101 -14.43 16.02 11.03
CA TYR A 101 -13.64 16.60 12.11
C TYR A 101 -12.51 17.50 11.57
N PRO A 102 -12.83 18.65 10.94
CA PRO A 102 -11.84 19.44 10.20
C PRO A 102 -10.77 20.12 11.06
N ASN A 103 -11.00 20.23 12.37
CA ASN A 103 -10.07 20.87 13.31
C ASN A 103 -9.25 19.85 14.13
N ASP A 104 -9.30 18.56 13.77
CA ASP A 104 -8.54 17.52 14.45
C ASP A 104 -7.07 17.57 14.03
N GLU A 105 -6.24 18.22 14.86
CA GLU A 105 -4.81 18.41 14.61
C GLU A 105 -4.03 17.09 14.45
N GLU A 106 -4.44 16.04 15.18
CA GLU A 106 -3.78 14.74 15.07
C GLU A 106 -4.05 14.12 13.70
N ALA A 107 -5.31 14.17 13.24
CA ALA A 107 -5.69 13.65 11.93
C ALA A 107 -5.03 14.44 10.79
N ILE A 108 -4.90 15.76 10.92
CA ILE A 108 -4.20 16.60 9.94
C ILE A 108 -2.72 16.20 9.85
N LYS A 109 -2.07 15.97 11.01
CA LYS A 109 -0.67 15.54 11.04
C LYS A 109 -0.49 14.17 10.38
N VAL A 110 -1.33 13.20 10.72
CA VAL A 110 -1.32 11.86 10.11
C VAL A 110 -1.58 11.94 8.61
N PHE A 111 -2.50 12.79 8.17
CA PHE A 111 -2.76 13.03 6.75
C PHE A 111 -1.50 13.53 6.02
N SER A 112 -0.82 14.53 6.59
CA SER A 112 0.43 15.06 6.02
C SER A 112 1.50 13.98 5.92
N GLU A 113 1.66 13.15 6.95
CA GLU A 113 2.63 12.04 6.94
C GLU A 113 2.31 11.02 5.83
N PHE A 114 1.05 10.61 5.70
CA PHE A 114 0.64 9.70 4.61
C PHE A 114 0.76 10.34 3.22
N GLN A 115 0.55 11.65 3.11
CA GLN A 115 0.71 12.38 1.85
C GLN A 115 2.15 12.31 1.36
N GLU A 116 3.11 12.56 2.25
CA GLU A 116 4.53 12.42 1.92
C GLU A 116 4.88 10.99 1.48
N GLN A 117 4.38 9.98 2.20
CA GLN A 117 4.66 8.58 1.86
C GLN A 117 4.04 8.17 0.52
N TYR A 118 2.82 8.61 0.23
CA TYR A 118 2.17 8.40 -1.05
C TYR A 118 2.95 9.03 -2.20
N ILE A 119 3.35 10.30 -2.08
CA ILE A 119 4.12 11.00 -3.12
C ILE A 119 5.45 10.28 -3.38
N ARG A 120 6.16 9.86 -2.31
CA ARG A 120 7.40 9.10 -2.43
C ARG A 120 7.19 7.76 -3.11
N ALA A 121 6.14 7.02 -2.73
CA ALA A 121 5.81 5.72 -3.32
C ALA A 121 5.44 5.85 -4.80
N LYS A 122 4.57 6.83 -5.14
CA LYS A 122 4.15 7.12 -6.51
C LYS A 122 5.36 7.43 -7.39
N HIS A 123 6.22 8.36 -6.94
CA HIS A 123 7.43 8.72 -7.68
C HIS A 123 8.37 7.53 -7.87
N ALA A 124 8.55 6.69 -6.85
CA ALA A 124 9.39 5.49 -6.94
C ALA A 124 8.87 4.48 -7.97
N TYR A 125 7.55 4.29 -8.05
CA TYR A 125 6.93 3.46 -9.08
C TYR A 125 7.09 4.08 -10.47
N GLU A 126 6.73 5.35 -10.63
CA GLU A 126 6.69 6.01 -11.94
C GLU A 126 8.06 6.15 -12.59
N THR A 127 9.11 6.34 -11.78
CA THR A 127 10.50 6.38 -12.25
C THR A 127 10.95 5.04 -12.87
N ARG A 128 10.36 3.92 -12.44
CA ARG A 128 10.80 2.57 -12.83
C ARG A 128 9.89 1.87 -13.83
N PHE A 129 8.59 2.06 -13.69
CA PHE A 129 7.58 1.23 -14.37
C PHE A 129 6.61 2.01 -15.26
N GLY A 130 6.73 3.34 -15.33
CA GLY A 130 5.90 4.21 -16.17
C GLY A 130 4.83 4.97 -15.39
N ALA A 131 4.21 5.93 -16.07
CA ALA A 131 3.25 6.88 -15.49
C ALA A 131 2.01 6.19 -14.90
N LEU A 132 1.56 6.63 -13.71
CA LEU A 132 0.31 6.17 -13.09
C LEU A 132 -0.86 7.13 -13.33
N ASP A 133 -0.57 8.43 -13.45
CA ASP A 133 -1.55 9.45 -13.86
C ASP A 133 -0.93 10.51 -14.78
N ILE A 134 -1.74 11.52 -15.12
CA ILE A 134 -1.37 12.64 -15.99
C ILE A 134 -0.32 13.60 -15.38
N GLU A 135 0.01 13.44 -14.11
CA GLU A 135 0.99 14.28 -13.39
C GLU A 135 2.36 13.61 -13.29
N ALA A 136 2.54 12.42 -13.89
CA ALA A 136 3.79 11.68 -13.82
C ALA A 136 4.97 12.46 -14.47
N PRO A 137 6.18 12.43 -13.88
CA PRO A 137 7.28 13.32 -14.26
C PRO A 137 7.97 13.01 -15.61
N ASN A 138 7.53 11.98 -16.36
CA ASN A 138 8.17 11.52 -17.60
C ASN A 138 7.16 11.28 -18.75
N LEU A 139 6.04 12.01 -18.75
CA LEU A 139 5.02 11.89 -19.80
C LEU A 139 5.43 12.55 -21.12
N ASP A 140 6.35 13.50 -21.10
CA ASP A 140 6.85 14.24 -22.27
C ASP A 140 7.79 13.43 -23.19
N THR A 141 7.89 12.12 -22.99
CA THR A 141 8.79 11.23 -23.73
C THR A 141 8.09 10.53 -24.90
N SER A 142 8.86 10.19 -25.94
CA SER A 142 8.40 9.42 -27.11
C SER A 142 9.01 8.01 -27.13
N PRO A 143 8.21 6.93 -27.30
CA PRO A 143 6.76 6.93 -27.48
C PRO A 143 6.01 7.38 -26.22
N TRP A 144 4.79 7.92 -26.40
CA TRP A 144 3.96 8.50 -25.34
C TRP A 144 3.84 7.53 -24.15
N ASN A 145 4.53 7.84 -23.04
CA ASN A 145 4.78 6.89 -21.95
C ASN A 145 3.49 6.29 -21.36
N TRP A 146 2.38 7.04 -21.36
CA TRP A 146 1.06 6.55 -20.93
C TRP A 146 0.55 5.33 -21.71
N THR A 147 0.93 5.17 -22.98
CA THR A 147 0.55 4.01 -23.80
C THR A 147 1.58 2.88 -23.72
N VAL A 148 2.68 3.09 -23.01
CA VAL A 148 3.80 2.16 -22.91
C VAL A 148 3.69 1.41 -21.58
N GLY A 149 2.96 0.32 -21.59
CA GLY A 149 2.82 -0.54 -20.42
C GLY A 149 1.81 -1.65 -20.69
N ARG A 150 2.01 -2.80 -20.05
CA ARG A 150 0.95 -3.82 -20.03
C ARG A 150 -0.15 -3.34 -19.10
N TRP A 151 -1.36 -3.24 -19.62
CA TRP A 151 -2.52 -2.89 -18.82
C TRP A 151 -2.82 -4.02 -17.81
N PRO A 152 -3.41 -3.70 -16.64
CA PRO A 152 -3.74 -4.71 -15.64
C PRO A 152 -4.65 -5.83 -16.17
N TRP A 153 -5.51 -5.53 -17.15
CA TRP A 153 -6.41 -6.49 -17.81
C TRP A 153 -5.79 -7.20 -19.02
N GLU A 154 -4.58 -6.84 -19.46
CA GLU A 154 -3.96 -7.46 -20.63
C GLU A 154 -3.38 -8.85 -20.38
N GLY A 155 -3.39 -9.34 -19.13
CA GLY A 155 -3.20 -10.75 -18.78
C GLY A 155 -1.87 -11.37 -19.25
N GLY A 156 -0.99 -11.73 -18.32
CA GLY A 156 0.12 -12.64 -18.62
C GLY A 156 -0.43 -14.02 -19.01
N LYS A 157 -0.09 -14.51 -20.21
CA LYS A 157 -0.14 -15.95 -20.54
C LYS A 157 0.98 -16.69 -19.83
#